data_AF-A0A956QRW1-F1
#
_entry.id   AF-A0A956QRW1-F1
#
_cell.length_a   1.000
_cell.length_b   1.000
_cell.length_c   1.000
_cell.angle_alpha   90.00
_cell.angle_beta   90.00
_cell.angle_gamma   90.00
#
_symmetry.space_group_name_H-M   'P 1'
#
loop_
_entity.id
_entity.type
_entity.pdbx_description
1 polymer ?
#
loop_
_entity_poly.entity_id
_entity_poly.type
_entity_poly.pdbx_seq_one_letter_code
_entity_poly.pdbx_strand_id
1 'polypeptide(L)'
;MGLNNIRSSLFGFQALINVLLARFPEAESACSRGIELCPDLGYNYKLRAYTRIRQDNPLGAVEDCTTELVLRDDDAGVLALRAWASFQAGDYDGVVVDLERAMEIEPGRRFYYVDCVRLVDAYQILGRDREVVDFCSEIIKPRLEKSLLEELFIRRAIAHAKLGIIESAINDCTSAIRIAHPECLIDLLELRAQLYESEGRGELAECDRLQAKAIRRSEAHMSEWVSAGAVKRLAALCSDSLLVASLVVLINLFTGILVASVSTESTYHFLASAAVILGALPYLFLLSVLDYAFVFLAPLCLFVLIPVSILISAGGPHQSILSGFIDPVVRVFAFVLVSMIFSSWLYRALMESSGRQATIGKLLANLQVTSVKGGRLSFWRATKRHFFRIVAGFPTLVALAVLVFSLGFELPLFIKCLAGASSLVVLYLSIGAWTRPGIHNSLSASIVSDSFRFKH
;
A
#
# COMPACT_ATOMS: atom_id res chain seq x y z
N MET A 1 -14.95 -27.24 45.76
CA MET A 1 -14.48 -25.96 45.17
C MET A 1 -15.24 -24.83 45.83
N GLY A 2 -14.56 -23.94 46.56
CA GLY A 2 -15.20 -22.90 47.37
C GLY A 2 -15.70 -21.69 46.56
N LEU A 3 -16.68 -20.96 47.11
CA LEU A 3 -17.28 -19.76 46.53
C LEU A 3 -16.23 -18.70 46.12
N ASN A 4 -15.13 -18.62 46.88
CA ASN A 4 -14.02 -17.70 46.61
C ASN A 4 -13.25 -18.05 45.32
N ASN A 5 -13.07 -19.33 45.00
CA ASN A 5 -12.43 -19.73 43.74
C ASN A 5 -13.27 -19.31 42.54
N ILE A 6 -14.59 -19.48 42.61
CA ILE A 6 -15.51 -19.08 41.53
C ILE A 6 -15.47 -17.56 41.34
N ARG A 7 -15.49 -16.79 42.44
CA ARG A 7 -15.37 -15.32 42.38
C ARG A 7 -14.02 -14.87 41.85
N SER A 8 -12.93 -15.51 42.28
CA SER A 8 -11.58 -15.22 41.78
C SER A 8 -11.46 -15.49 40.27
N SER A 9 -12.00 -16.63 39.78
CA SER A 9 -12.06 -16.91 38.35
C SER A 9 -12.90 -15.90 37.56
N LEU A 10 -14.00 -15.41 38.12
CA LEU A 10 -14.81 -14.36 37.49
C LEU A 10 -14.02 -13.05 37.31
N PHE A 11 -13.22 -12.67 38.31
CA PHE A 11 -12.31 -11.52 38.18
C PHE A 11 -11.22 -11.78 37.14
N GLY A 12 -10.71 -13.00 37.03
CA GLY A 12 -9.80 -13.38 35.94
C GLY A 12 -10.43 -13.24 34.55
N PHE A 13 -11.68 -13.69 34.37
CA PHE A 13 -12.41 -13.47 33.11
C PHE A 13 -12.67 -11.99 32.83
N GLN A 14 -13.02 -11.21 33.84
CA GLN A 14 -13.18 -9.77 33.71
C GLN A 14 -11.87 -9.09 33.28
N ALA A 15 -10.75 -9.51 33.87
CA ALA A 15 -9.43 -9.02 33.48
C ALA A 15 -9.10 -9.38 32.03
N LEU A 16 -9.37 -10.61 31.60
CA LEU A 16 -9.19 -11.04 30.22
C LEU A 16 -10.01 -10.18 29.24
N ILE A 17 -11.29 -9.91 29.56
CA ILE A 17 -12.14 -9.03 28.73
C ILE A 17 -11.53 -7.63 28.64
N ASN A 18 -11.06 -7.08 29.76
CA ASN A 18 -10.42 -5.77 29.78
C ASN A 18 -9.11 -5.76 28.96
N VAL A 19 -8.30 -6.83 29.00
CA VAL A 19 -7.12 -7.00 28.14
C VAL A 19 -7.50 -7.00 26.66
N LEU A 20 -8.54 -7.73 26.27
CA LEU A 20 -9.04 -7.77 24.89
C LEU A 20 -9.56 -6.40 24.42
N LEU A 21 -10.10 -5.60 25.35
CA LEU A 21 -10.53 -4.22 25.10
C LEU A 21 -9.39 -3.19 25.25
N ALA A 22 -8.14 -3.64 25.45
CA ALA A 22 -6.96 -2.80 25.70
C ALA A 22 -7.08 -1.85 26.91
N ARG A 23 -7.90 -2.20 27.90
CA ARG A 23 -8.10 -1.50 29.18
C ARG A 23 -7.20 -2.10 30.26
N PHE A 24 -5.90 -1.84 30.16
CA PHE A 24 -4.90 -2.47 31.02
C PHE A 24 -5.01 -2.10 32.51
N PRO A 25 -5.24 -0.83 32.92
CA PRO A 25 -5.40 -0.51 34.34
C PRO A 25 -6.57 -1.24 35.01
N GLU A 26 -7.70 -1.36 34.32
CA GLU A 26 -8.88 -2.07 34.81
C GLU A 26 -8.66 -3.59 34.83
N ALA A 27 -7.89 -4.13 33.89
CA ALA A 27 -7.47 -5.52 33.93
C ALA A 27 -6.57 -5.82 35.13
N GLU A 28 -5.58 -4.97 35.42
CA GLU A 28 -4.68 -5.14 36.57
C GLU A 28 -5.45 -5.08 37.89
N SER A 29 -6.39 -4.13 38.02
CA SER A 29 -7.26 -4.02 39.19
C SER A 29 -8.12 -5.28 39.39
N ALA A 30 -8.72 -5.79 38.31
CA ALA A 30 -9.51 -7.02 38.35
C ALA A 30 -8.65 -8.23 38.76
N CYS A 31 -7.45 -8.41 38.17
CA CYS A 31 -6.53 -9.47 38.59
C CYS A 31 -6.15 -9.36 40.06
N SER A 32 -5.87 -8.15 40.56
CA SER A 32 -5.47 -7.94 41.96
C SER A 32 -6.57 -8.34 42.93
N ARG A 33 -7.84 -7.99 42.63
CA ARG A 33 -9.01 -8.46 43.40
C ARG A 33 -9.19 -9.99 43.31
N GLY A 34 -8.89 -10.58 42.15
CA GLY A 34 -8.90 -12.04 41.98
C GLY A 34 -7.87 -12.73 42.88
N ILE A 35 -6.66 -12.17 42.96
CA ILE A 35 -5.55 -12.65 43.79
C ILE A 35 -5.87 -12.51 45.28
N GLU A 36 -6.45 -11.38 45.72
CA GLU A 36 -6.87 -11.18 47.11
C GLU A 36 -7.87 -12.24 47.59
N LEU A 37 -8.75 -12.72 46.69
CA LEU A 37 -9.75 -13.73 47.02
C LEU A 37 -9.20 -15.16 47.00
N CYS A 38 -8.22 -15.43 46.13
CA CYS A 38 -7.60 -16.74 45.98
C CYS A 38 -6.15 -16.57 45.49
N PRO A 39 -5.17 -16.48 46.41
CA PRO A 39 -3.75 -16.34 46.06
C PRO A 39 -3.17 -17.57 45.38
N ASP A 40 -3.77 -18.74 45.56
CA ASP A 40 -3.29 -19.99 44.94
C ASP A 40 -3.80 -20.15 43.49
N LEU A 41 -4.68 -19.26 43.03
CA LEU A 41 -5.21 -19.30 41.67
C LEU A 41 -4.27 -18.57 40.71
N GLY A 42 -3.37 -19.36 40.17
CA GLY A 42 -2.29 -18.87 39.35
C GLY A 42 -2.64 -18.05 38.09
N TYR A 43 -3.79 -18.36 37.49
CA TYR A 43 -4.29 -17.68 36.29
C TYR A 43 -4.34 -16.14 36.40
N ASN A 44 -4.66 -15.61 37.58
CA ASN A 44 -4.71 -14.15 37.78
C ASN A 44 -3.32 -13.50 37.78
N TYR A 45 -2.28 -14.20 38.26
CA TYR A 45 -0.90 -13.71 38.20
C TYR A 45 -0.43 -13.65 36.74
N LYS A 46 -0.67 -14.70 35.96
CA LYS A 46 -0.34 -14.75 34.52
C LYS A 46 -0.98 -13.59 33.75
N LEU A 47 -2.28 -13.34 33.96
CA LEU A 47 -2.97 -12.21 33.32
C LEU A 47 -2.46 -10.85 33.81
N ARG A 48 -2.16 -10.72 35.11
CA ARG A 48 -1.61 -9.47 35.66
C ARG A 48 -0.22 -9.19 35.12
N ALA A 49 0.65 -10.20 35.01
CA ALA A 49 1.96 -10.09 34.40
C ALA A 49 1.86 -9.59 32.95
N TYR A 50 1.00 -10.20 32.13
CA TYR A 50 0.75 -9.73 30.77
C TYR A 50 0.31 -8.26 30.74
N THR A 51 -0.61 -7.90 31.65
CA THR A 51 -1.15 -6.54 31.74
C THR A 51 -0.05 -5.53 32.11
N ARG A 52 0.81 -5.87 33.07
CA ARG A 52 1.93 -5.04 33.52
C ARG A 52 3.00 -4.84 32.44
N ILE A 53 3.32 -5.87 31.65
CA ILE A 53 4.17 -5.74 30.46
C ILE A 53 3.60 -4.69 29.48
N ARG A 54 2.28 -4.70 29.27
CA ARG A 54 1.61 -3.73 28.38
C ARG A 54 1.57 -2.30 28.95
N GLN A 55 1.78 -2.15 30.26
CA GLN A 55 1.85 -0.88 30.97
C GLN A 55 3.29 -0.44 31.25
N ASP A 56 4.29 -1.06 30.60
CA ASP A 56 5.71 -0.73 30.79
C ASP A 56 6.22 -0.96 32.24
N ASN A 57 5.65 -1.95 32.92
CA ASN A 57 6.11 -2.43 34.22
C ASN A 57 6.65 -3.87 34.12
N PRO A 58 7.82 -4.07 33.50
CA PRO A 58 8.37 -5.41 33.30
C PRO A 58 8.79 -6.09 34.60
N LEU A 59 9.31 -5.36 35.58
CA LEU A 59 9.74 -5.94 36.87
C LEU A 59 8.56 -6.53 37.65
N GLY A 60 7.45 -5.81 37.76
CA GLY A 60 6.25 -6.33 38.41
C GLY A 60 5.63 -7.52 37.66
N ALA A 61 5.87 -7.64 36.36
CA ALA A 61 5.46 -8.81 35.58
C ALA A 61 6.36 -10.03 35.83
N VAL A 62 7.68 -9.83 35.98
CA VAL A 62 8.62 -10.91 36.36
C VAL A 62 8.25 -11.48 37.73
N GLU A 63 7.91 -10.63 38.70
CA GLU A 63 7.47 -11.05 40.04
C GLU A 63 6.19 -11.90 39.99
N ASP A 64 5.19 -11.45 39.21
CA ASP A 64 3.94 -12.18 39.03
C ASP A 64 4.15 -13.53 38.34
N CYS A 65 4.95 -13.59 37.28
CA CYS A 65 5.30 -14.85 36.61
C CYS A 65 6.10 -15.78 37.53
N THR A 66 7.00 -15.23 38.36
CA THR A 66 7.80 -16.04 39.30
C THR A 66 6.91 -16.64 40.37
N THR A 67 5.96 -15.85 40.90
CA THR A 67 4.95 -16.36 41.84
C THR A 67 4.12 -17.46 41.19
N GLU A 68 3.74 -17.28 39.92
CA GLU A 68 2.96 -18.28 39.19
C GLU A 68 3.72 -19.60 39.02
N LEU A 69 5.01 -19.53 38.68
CA LEU A 69 5.85 -20.71 38.52
C LEU A 69 6.08 -21.47 39.84
N VAL A 70 6.01 -20.79 40.99
CA VAL A 70 6.03 -21.45 42.31
C VAL A 70 4.73 -22.23 42.56
N LEU A 71 3.58 -21.71 42.10
CA LEU A 71 2.28 -22.37 42.25
C LEU A 71 2.10 -23.52 41.25
N ARG A 72 2.59 -23.34 40.03
CA ARG A 72 2.52 -24.31 38.93
C ARG A 72 3.85 -24.32 38.20
N ASP A 73 4.62 -25.34 38.52
CA ASP A 73 5.91 -25.56 37.89
C ASP A 73 5.76 -25.88 36.40
N ASP A 74 6.79 -25.53 35.62
CA ASP A 74 6.94 -25.90 34.20
C ASP A 74 5.76 -25.50 33.24
N ASP A 75 5.06 -24.36 33.46
CA ASP A 75 4.17 -23.78 32.42
C ASP A 75 5.00 -23.03 31.37
N ALA A 76 5.20 -23.64 30.19
CA ALA A 76 5.92 -23.05 29.06
C ALA A 76 5.39 -21.66 28.64
N GLY A 77 4.08 -21.44 28.77
CA GLY A 77 3.44 -20.15 28.52
C GLY A 77 3.82 -19.07 29.53
N VAL A 78 3.97 -19.45 30.81
CA VAL A 78 4.39 -18.52 31.88
C VAL A 78 5.88 -18.25 31.80
N LEU A 79 6.70 -19.27 31.53
CA LEU A 79 8.15 -19.11 31.30
C LEU A 79 8.41 -18.11 30.17
N ALA A 80 7.74 -18.24 29.03
CA ALA A 80 7.91 -17.28 27.95
C ALA A 80 7.33 -15.90 28.22
N LEU A 81 6.29 -15.80 29.05
CA LEU A 81 5.78 -14.51 29.50
C LEU A 81 6.80 -13.82 30.43
N ARG A 82 7.45 -14.59 31.32
CA ARG A 82 8.56 -14.11 32.14
C ARG A 82 9.76 -13.72 31.30
N ALA A 83 10.10 -14.49 30.27
CA ALA A 83 11.13 -14.12 29.31
C ALA A 83 10.80 -12.82 28.59
N TRP A 84 9.55 -12.61 28.15
CA TRP A 84 9.17 -11.33 27.55
C TRP A 84 9.32 -10.15 28.53
N ALA A 85 8.88 -10.31 29.78
CA ALA A 85 9.09 -9.30 30.80
C ALA A 85 10.58 -9.05 31.07
N SER A 86 11.39 -10.10 31.17
CA SER A 86 12.84 -10.03 31.40
C SER A 86 13.57 -9.36 30.23
N PHE A 87 13.13 -9.62 29.00
CA PHE A 87 13.65 -8.95 27.80
C PHE A 87 13.44 -7.44 27.84
N GLN A 88 12.26 -6.98 28.30
CA GLN A 88 11.99 -5.54 28.49
C GLN A 88 12.73 -4.96 29.69
N ALA A 89 12.98 -5.75 30.73
CA ALA A 89 13.80 -5.37 31.87
C ALA A 89 15.31 -5.33 31.55
N GLY A 90 15.74 -5.88 30.41
CA GLY A 90 17.14 -5.99 30.01
C GLY A 90 17.89 -7.18 30.59
N ASP A 91 17.19 -8.14 31.22
CA ASP A 91 17.77 -9.40 31.70
C ASP A 91 17.75 -10.45 30.59
N TYR A 92 18.76 -10.39 29.71
CA TYR A 92 18.87 -11.28 28.55
C TYR A 92 19.33 -12.70 28.92
N ASP A 93 20.06 -12.88 30.02
CA ASP A 93 20.43 -14.21 30.52
C ASP A 93 19.17 -14.97 30.99
N GLY A 94 18.29 -14.30 31.74
CA GLY A 94 17.00 -14.84 32.15
C GLY A 94 16.10 -15.20 30.95
N VAL A 95 16.11 -14.39 29.88
CA VAL A 95 15.38 -14.67 28.63
C VAL A 95 15.80 -15.99 28.02
N VAL A 96 17.11 -16.24 27.92
CA VAL A 96 17.63 -17.47 27.31
C VAL A 96 17.18 -18.67 28.13
N VAL A 97 17.40 -18.65 29.45
CA VAL A 97 17.03 -19.76 30.35
C VAL A 97 15.54 -20.09 30.24
N ASP A 98 14.68 -19.07 30.32
CA ASP A 98 13.24 -19.27 30.30
C ASP A 98 12.72 -19.74 28.94
N LEU A 99 13.23 -19.18 27.83
CA LEU A 99 12.78 -19.57 26.49
C LEU A 99 13.31 -20.95 26.10
N GLU A 100 14.55 -21.30 26.44
CA GLU A 100 15.07 -22.64 26.22
C GLU A 100 14.25 -23.67 26.98
N ARG A 101 13.99 -23.43 28.27
CA ARG A 101 13.14 -24.30 29.09
C ARG A 101 11.72 -24.41 28.53
N ALA A 102 11.12 -23.29 28.12
CA ALA A 102 9.80 -23.29 27.51
C ALA A 102 9.77 -24.10 26.18
N MET A 103 10.84 -24.05 25.40
CA MET A 103 11.00 -24.81 24.16
C MET A 103 11.34 -26.29 24.38
N GLU A 104 11.89 -26.66 25.54
CA GLU A 104 12.02 -28.07 25.97
C GLU A 104 10.66 -28.68 26.32
N ILE A 105 9.84 -27.93 27.07
CA ILE A 105 8.51 -28.36 27.51
C ILE A 105 7.54 -28.44 26.33
N GLU A 106 7.53 -27.40 25.48
CA GLU A 106 6.70 -27.33 24.27
C GLU A 106 7.58 -27.17 23.01
N PRO A 107 8.03 -28.27 22.37
CA PRO A 107 8.89 -28.19 21.20
C PRO A 107 8.31 -27.37 20.03
N GLY A 108 6.99 -27.28 19.91
CA GLY A 108 6.30 -26.46 18.90
C GLY A 108 6.53 -24.95 19.06
N ARG A 109 6.88 -24.50 20.27
CA ARG A 109 7.17 -23.11 20.60
C ARG A 109 8.43 -22.58 19.90
N ARG A 110 9.32 -23.47 19.46
CA ARG A 110 10.47 -23.16 18.58
C ARG A 110 10.06 -22.59 17.22
N PHE A 111 8.76 -22.58 16.89
CA PHE A 111 8.22 -21.97 15.67
C PHE A 111 7.31 -20.77 15.94
N TYR A 112 7.17 -20.34 17.20
CA TYR A 112 6.38 -19.16 17.55
C TYR A 112 7.21 -17.90 17.27
N TYR A 113 6.80 -17.15 16.24
CA TYR A 113 7.53 -15.99 15.72
C TYR A 113 8.18 -15.14 16.83
N VAL A 114 7.39 -14.74 17.82
CA VAL A 114 7.83 -13.79 18.84
C VAL A 114 8.84 -14.39 19.81
N ASP A 115 8.73 -15.69 20.11
CA ASP A 115 9.63 -16.35 21.06
C ASP A 115 10.95 -16.71 20.40
N CYS A 116 10.91 -17.15 19.14
CA CYS A 116 12.10 -17.38 18.32
C CYS A 116 12.93 -16.10 18.20
N VAL A 117 12.29 -15.00 17.81
CA VAL A 117 12.98 -13.73 17.59
C VAL A 117 13.58 -13.20 18.90
N ARG A 118 12.84 -13.24 20.01
CA ARG A 118 13.37 -12.82 21.32
C ARG A 118 14.55 -13.64 21.81
N LEU A 119 14.53 -14.96 21.61
CA LEU A 119 15.66 -15.82 21.98
C LEU A 119 16.90 -15.48 21.14
N VAL A 120 16.72 -15.31 19.82
CA VAL A 120 17.81 -14.91 18.93
C VAL A 120 18.34 -13.52 19.26
N ASP A 121 17.46 -12.55 19.54
CA ASP A 121 17.85 -11.21 20.00
C ASP A 121 18.67 -11.28 21.30
N ALA A 122 18.23 -12.07 22.28
CA ALA A 122 18.95 -12.27 23.53
C ALA A 122 20.34 -12.86 23.29
N TYR A 123 20.46 -13.90 22.45
CA TYR A 123 21.77 -14.43 22.06
C TYR A 123 22.66 -13.39 21.38
N GLN A 124 22.12 -12.59 20.46
CA GLN A 124 22.88 -11.57 19.75
C GLN A 124 23.39 -10.47 20.69
N ILE A 125 22.59 -10.07 21.69
CA ILE A 125 22.96 -9.05 22.68
C ILE A 125 24.03 -9.59 23.65
N LEU A 126 23.93 -10.86 24.04
CA LEU A 126 24.92 -11.53 24.89
C LEU A 126 26.22 -11.89 24.13
N GLY A 127 26.30 -11.63 22.81
CA GLY A 127 27.46 -11.97 21.99
C GLY A 127 27.61 -13.48 21.71
N ARG A 128 26.52 -14.24 21.87
CA ARG A 128 26.44 -15.70 21.67
C ARG A 128 26.10 -16.02 20.20
N ASP A 129 26.92 -15.52 19.27
CA ASP A 129 26.64 -15.59 17.84
C ASP A 129 26.70 -17.02 17.28
N ARG A 130 27.41 -17.95 17.94
CA ARG A 130 27.42 -19.38 17.54
C ARG A 130 26.06 -20.02 17.77
N GLU A 131 25.47 -19.77 18.93
CA GLU A 131 24.15 -20.27 19.30
C GLU A 131 23.06 -19.72 18.39
N VAL A 132 23.18 -18.47 17.94
CA VAL A 132 22.29 -17.90 16.91
C VAL A 132 22.35 -18.73 15.62
N VAL A 133 23.55 -19.04 15.13
CA VAL A 133 23.74 -19.81 13.91
C VAL A 133 23.14 -21.21 14.03
N ASP A 134 23.43 -21.90 15.13
CA ASP A 134 22.95 -23.26 15.38
C ASP A 134 21.43 -23.31 15.48
N PHE A 135 20.83 -22.42 16.30
CA PHE A 135 19.39 -22.33 16.48
C PHE A 135 18.65 -22.00 15.18
N CYS A 136 19.10 -20.95 14.47
CA CYS A 136 18.48 -20.57 13.19
C CYS A 136 18.60 -21.69 12.15
N SER A 137 19.71 -22.42 12.12
CA SER A 137 19.91 -23.52 11.17
C SER A 137 19.04 -24.73 11.44
N GLU A 138 18.69 -24.99 12.70
CA GLU A 138 17.73 -26.03 13.07
C GLU A 138 16.29 -25.71 12.58
N ILE A 139 15.91 -24.43 12.67
CA ILE A 139 14.54 -23.96 12.43
C ILE A 139 14.26 -23.67 10.96
N ILE A 140 15.24 -23.10 10.23
CA ILE A 140 15.08 -22.72 8.82
C ILE A 140 14.76 -23.97 7.97
N LYS A 141 13.48 -24.12 7.64
CA LYS A 141 12.93 -25.24 6.84
C LYS A 141 11.91 -24.71 5.82
N PRO A 142 11.67 -25.41 4.69
CA PRO A 142 10.85 -24.89 3.59
C PRO A 142 9.37 -24.59 3.92
N ARG A 143 8.86 -25.10 5.05
CA ARG A 143 7.45 -24.91 5.48
C ARG A 143 7.26 -23.75 6.46
N LEU A 144 8.32 -22.99 6.76
CA LEU A 144 8.25 -21.86 7.69
C LEU A 144 7.49 -20.68 7.05
N GLU A 145 6.79 -19.90 7.87
CA GLU A 145 6.16 -18.65 7.44
C GLU A 145 7.21 -17.71 6.83
N LYS A 146 6.88 -17.06 5.71
CA LYS A 146 7.84 -16.22 4.96
C LYS A 146 8.42 -15.08 5.79
N SER A 147 7.60 -14.46 6.63
CA SER A 147 7.99 -13.37 7.53
C SER A 147 9.06 -13.83 8.53
N LEU A 148 8.81 -14.95 9.22
CA LEU A 148 9.77 -15.54 10.15
C LEU A 148 11.03 -16.01 9.43
N LEU A 149 10.86 -16.58 8.24
CA LEU A 149 11.98 -17.07 7.44
C LEU A 149 12.93 -15.95 7.01
N GLU A 150 12.38 -14.81 6.57
CA GLU A 150 13.15 -13.60 6.26
C GLU A 150 13.93 -13.12 7.50
N GLU A 151 13.25 -12.99 8.64
CA GLU A 151 13.84 -12.51 9.89
C GLU A 151 14.99 -13.41 10.39
N LEU A 152 14.81 -14.73 10.34
CA LEU A 152 15.85 -15.69 10.74
C LEU A 152 17.05 -15.67 9.79
N PHE A 153 16.84 -15.50 8.47
CA PHE A 153 17.96 -15.34 7.54
C PHE A 153 18.75 -14.07 7.82
N ILE A 154 18.09 -12.94 8.09
CA ILE A 154 18.76 -11.68 8.44
C ILE A 154 19.64 -11.88 9.68
N ARG A 155 19.06 -12.45 10.74
CA ARG A 155 19.75 -12.62 12.03
C ARG A 155 20.91 -13.61 11.94
N ARG A 156 20.72 -14.71 11.19
CA ARG A 156 21.79 -15.68 10.93
C ARG A 156 22.90 -15.10 10.05
N ALA A 157 22.57 -14.28 9.05
CA ALA A 157 23.58 -13.57 8.24
C ALA A 157 24.46 -12.66 9.10
N ILE A 158 23.85 -11.88 10.00
CA ILE A 158 24.58 -11.00 10.94
C ILE A 158 25.48 -11.83 11.87
N ALA A 159 24.98 -12.94 12.41
CA ALA A 159 25.77 -13.82 13.27
C ALA A 159 26.95 -14.46 12.52
N HIS A 160 26.73 -14.96 11.30
CA HIS A 160 27.80 -15.45 10.43
C HIS A 160 28.85 -14.38 10.12
N ALA A 161 28.41 -13.14 9.84
CA ALA A 161 29.31 -12.02 9.59
C ALA A 161 30.23 -11.73 10.79
N LYS A 162 29.66 -11.69 12.01
CA LYS A 162 30.44 -11.49 13.25
C LYS A 162 31.41 -12.64 13.55
N LEU A 163 31.05 -13.88 13.17
CA LEU A 163 31.92 -15.05 13.29
C LEU A 163 32.99 -15.13 12.17
N GLY A 164 32.99 -14.21 11.20
CA GLY A 164 33.91 -14.22 10.06
C GLY A 164 33.57 -15.25 8.98
N ILE A 165 32.38 -15.85 9.01
CA ILE A 165 31.89 -16.83 8.04
C ILE A 165 31.18 -16.10 6.90
N ILE A 166 31.96 -15.33 6.12
CA ILE A 166 31.44 -14.35 5.16
C ILE A 166 30.58 -14.98 4.05
N GLU A 167 30.98 -16.13 3.50
CA GLU A 167 30.23 -16.78 2.42
C GLU A 167 28.83 -17.24 2.85
N SER A 168 28.71 -17.82 4.04
CA SER A 168 27.40 -18.19 4.61
C SER A 168 26.53 -16.96 4.86
N ALA A 169 27.13 -15.87 5.34
CA ALA A 169 26.43 -14.59 5.52
C ALA A 169 25.89 -14.04 4.19
N ILE A 170 26.69 -14.05 3.12
CA ILE A 170 26.27 -13.61 1.78
C ILE A 170 25.12 -14.48 1.25
N ASN A 171 25.19 -15.80 1.45
CA ASN A 171 24.15 -16.72 1.02
C ASN A 171 22.83 -16.49 1.77
N ASP A 172 22.89 -16.20 3.07
CA ASP A 172 21.73 -15.87 3.89
C ASP A 172 21.13 -14.52 3.47
N CYS A 173 21.94 -13.48 3.27
CA CYS A 173 21.47 -12.21 2.71
C CYS A 173 20.79 -12.41 1.35
N THR A 174 21.36 -13.26 0.49
CA THR A 174 20.78 -13.55 -0.83
C THR A 174 19.45 -14.27 -0.73
N SER A 175 19.31 -15.17 0.24
CA SER A 175 18.06 -15.87 0.51
C SER A 175 17.00 -14.92 1.08
N ALA A 176 17.39 -14.03 2.00
CA ALA A 176 16.54 -12.99 2.55
C ALA A 176 16.04 -12.03 1.45
N ILE A 177 16.94 -11.49 0.61
CA ILE A 177 16.60 -10.56 -0.49
C ILE A 177 15.56 -11.13 -1.46
N ARG A 178 15.53 -12.46 -1.67
CA ARG A 178 14.54 -13.10 -2.55
C ARG A 178 13.13 -13.12 -1.97
N ILE A 179 13.02 -13.09 -0.64
CA ILE A 179 11.75 -13.16 0.10
C ILE A 179 11.35 -11.78 0.62
N ALA A 180 12.32 -10.87 0.71
CA ALA A 180 12.25 -9.66 1.51
C ALA A 180 11.09 -8.73 1.16
N HIS A 181 10.53 -8.14 2.22
CA HIS A 181 9.64 -7.00 2.08
C HIS A 181 10.43 -5.74 1.64
N PRO A 182 9.81 -4.80 0.91
CA PRO A 182 10.51 -3.61 0.40
C PRO A 182 11.21 -2.77 1.47
N GLU A 183 10.69 -2.78 2.70
CA GLU A 183 11.21 -2.01 3.83
C GLU A 183 12.60 -2.48 4.28
N CYS A 184 12.83 -3.80 4.36
CA CYS A 184 14.11 -4.37 4.82
C CYS A 184 15.12 -4.59 3.67
N LEU A 185 14.68 -4.43 2.42
CA LEU A 185 15.48 -4.72 1.23
C LEU A 185 16.72 -3.83 1.12
N ILE A 186 16.62 -2.56 1.53
CA ILE A 186 17.74 -1.62 1.48
C ILE A 186 18.85 -2.07 2.45
N ASP A 187 18.49 -2.36 3.70
CA ASP A 187 19.44 -2.75 4.75
C ASP A 187 20.12 -4.07 4.40
N LEU A 188 19.36 -5.02 3.82
CA LEU A 188 19.89 -6.29 3.32
C LEU A 188 20.90 -6.12 2.18
N LEU A 189 20.62 -5.24 1.21
CA LEU A 189 21.55 -4.94 0.11
C LEU A 189 22.82 -4.26 0.62
N GLU A 190 22.69 -3.35 1.59
CA GLU A 190 23.85 -2.69 2.20
C GLU A 190 24.71 -3.67 3.00
N LEU A 191 24.09 -4.54 3.80
CA LEU A 191 24.79 -5.60 4.53
C LEU A 191 25.54 -6.53 3.57
N ARG A 192 24.89 -7.00 2.50
CA ARG A 192 25.54 -7.87 1.51
C ARG A 192 26.66 -7.16 0.75
N ALA A 193 26.51 -5.88 0.44
CA ALA A 193 27.57 -5.08 -0.17
C ALA A 193 28.80 -4.95 0.74
N GLN A 194 28.60 -4.74 2.04
CA GLN A 194 29.71 -4.73 3.01
C GLN A 194 30.43 -6.08 3.07
N LEU A 195 29.68 -7.18 3.04
CA LEU A 195 30.25 -8.52 3.02
C LEU A 195 31.05 -8.78 1.73
N TYR A 196 30.53 -8.41 0.56
CA TYR A 196 31.27 -8.51 -0.70
C TYR A 196 32.56 -7.67 -0.71
N GLU A 197 32.52 -6.46 -0.14
CA GLU A 197 33.72 -5.62 -0.02
C GLU A 197 34.78 -6.25 0.89
N SER A 198 34.36 -6.86 2.00
CA SER A 198 35.26 -7.59 2.91
C SER A 198 35.94 -8.79 2.24
N GLU A 199 35.30 -9.37 1.23
CA GLU A 199 35.80 -10.51 0.44
C GLU A 199 36.62 -10.08 -0.81
N GLY A 200 36.72 -8.77 -1.07
CA GLY A 200 37.38 -8.23 -2.27
C GLY A 200 36.53 -8.26 -3.55
N ARG A 201 35.23 -8.57 -3.46
CA ARG A 201 34.28 -8.60 -4.60
C ARG A 201 33.66 -7.21 -4.83
N GLY A 202 34.50 -6.22 -5.12
CA GLY A 202 34.10 -4.81 -5.23
C GLY A 202 33.00 -4.51 -6.25
N GLU A 203 33.00 -5.19 -7.41
CA GLU A 203 31.98 -4.97 -8.46
C GLU A 203 30.57 -5.38 -8.00
N LEU A 204 30.46 -6.50 -7.27
CA LEU A 204 29.18 -6.97 -6.72
C LEU A 204 28.70 -6.05 -5.59
N ALA A 205 29.62 -5.57 -4.74
CA ALA A 205 29.31 -4.59 -3.70
C ALA A 205 28.77 -3.29 -4.31
N GLU A 206 29.36 -2.80 -5.40
CA GLU A 206 28.90 -1.60 -6.08
C GLU A 206 27.50 -1.81 -6.69
N CYS A 207 27.25 -2.98 -7.30
CA CYS A 207 25.92 -3.32 -7.81
C CYS A 207 24.83 -3.27 -6.74
N ASP A 208 25.07 -3.88 -5.57
CA ASP A 208 24.12 -3.86 -4.45
C ASP A 208 23.90 -2.45 -3.89
N ARG A 209 24.97 -1.65 -3.75
CA ARG A 209 24.89 -0.24 -3.32
C ARG A 209 24.10 0.61 -4.32
N LEU A 210 24.31 0.41 -5.61
CA LEU A 210 23.57 1.10 -6.66
C LEU A 210 22.09 0.72 -6.63
N GLN A 211 21.78 -0.54 -6.38
CA GLN A 211 20.41 -1.01 -6.22
C GLN A 211 19.75 -0.37 -4.99
N ALA A 212 20.41 -0.38 -3.83
CA ALA A 212 19.92 0.28 -2.61
C ALA A 212 19.68 1.79 -2.82
N LYS A 213 20.62 2.47 -3.49
CA LYS A 213 20.50 3.90 -3.85
C LYS A 213 19.34 4.17 -4.80
N ALA A 214 19.08 3.28 -5.75
CA ALA A 214 17.95 3.40 -6.66
C ALA A 214 16.61 3.29 -5.92
N ILE A 215 16.51 2.38 -4.95
CA ILE A 215 15.32 2.20 -4.11
C ILE A 215 15.09 3.45 -3.24
N ARG A 216 16.11 3.92 -2.51
CA ARG A 216 16.03 5.15 -1.70
C ARG A 216 15.58 6.37 -2.50
N ARG A 217 16.08 6.53 -3.74
CA ARG A 217 15.64 7.61 -4.63
C ARG A 217 14.16 7.50 -4.97
N SER A 218 13.67 6.29 -5.25
CA SER A 218 12.26 6.07 -5.54
C SER A 218 11.35 6.38 -4.34
N GLU A 219 11.77 6.02 -3.13
CA GLU A 219 11.06 6.35 -1.89
C GLU A 219 11.06 7.85 -1.59
N ALA A 220 12.21 8.52 -1.78
CA ALA A 220 12.32 9.97 -1.62
C ALA A 220 11.37 10.72 -2.57
N HIS A 221 11.31 10.31 -3.84
CA HIS A 221 10.35 10.87 -4.81
C HIS A 221 8.90 10.62 -4.41
N MET A 222 8.60 9.49 -3.77
CA MET A 222 7.27 9.19 -3.26
C MET A 222 6.88 10.10 -2.09
N SER A 223 7.80 10.36 -1.16
CA SER A 223 7.58 11.27 -0.03
C SER A 223 7.29 12.70 -0.48
N GLU A 224 8.00 13.16 -1.52
CA GLU A 224 7.80 14.47 -2.13
C GLU A 224 6.38 14.60 -2.72
N TRP A 225 5.87 13.55 -3.37
CA TRP A 225 4.50 13.53 -3.91
C TRP A 225 3.42 13.53 -2.82
N VAL A 226 3.62 12.77 -1.72
CA VAL A 226 2.70 12.74 -0.58
C VAL A 226 2.60 14.11 0.08
N SER A 227 3.73 14.83 0.17
CA SER A 227 3.79 16.18 0.72
C SER A 227 3.15 17.26 -0.16
N ALA A 228 2.80 16.95 -1.41
CA ALA A 228 2.19 17.91 -2.32
C ALA A 228 0.74 18.25 -1.93
N GLY A 229 0.37 19.53 -2.00
CA GLY A 229 -0.99 20.01 -1.72
C GLY A 229 -2.06 19.34 -2.59
N ALA A 230 -3.27 19.16 -2.05
CA ALA A 230 -4.37 18.42 -2.67
C ALA A 230 -4.70 18.88 -4.11
N VAL A 231 -4.62 20.19 -4.37
CA VAL A 231 -4.85 20.79 -5.70
C VAL A 231 -3.85 20.27 -6.75
N LYS A 232 -2.58 20.08 -6.39
CA LYS A 232 -1.54 19.59 -7.31
C LYS A 232 -1.71 18.10 -7.61
N ARG A 233 -2.12 17.31 -6.61
CA ARG A 233 -2.45 15.88 -6.79
C ARG A 233 -3.70 15.71 -7.68
N LEU A 234 -4.71 16.55 -7.50
CA LEU A 234 -5.90 16.61 -8.36
C LEU A 234 -5.57 17.01 -9.80
N ALA A 235 -4.67 17.97 -10.01
CA ALA A 235 -4.21 18.36 -11.35
C ALA A 235 -3.55 17.21 -12.11
N ALA A 236 -2.74 16.39 -11.43
CA ALA A 236 -2.13 15.21 -12.03
C ALA A 236 -3.17 14.16 -12.46
N LEU A 237 -4.15 13.88 -11.59
CA LEU A 237 -5.23 12.95 -11.88
C LEU A 237 -6.10 13.42 -13.05
N CYS A 238 -6.45 14.71 -13.07
CA CYS A 238 -7.35 15.28 -14.08
C CYS A 238 -6.68 15.45 -15.46
N SER A 239 -5.36 15.67 -15.48
CA SER A 239 -4.58 15.72 -16.72
C SER A 239 -4.49 14.37 -17.45
N ASP A 240 -4.75 13.26 -16.74
CA ASP A 240 -4.66 11.90 -17.26
C ASP A 240 -5.96 11.43 -17.93
N SER A 241 -7.12 11.92 -17.51
CA SER A 241 -8.41 11.56 -18.11
C SER A 241 -9.53 12.55 -17.75
N LEU A 242 -9.92 13.40 -18.71
CA LEU A 242 -11.05 14.33 -18.58
C LEU A 242 -12.36 13.63 -18.21
N LEU A 243 -12.57 12.42 -18.74
CA LEU A 243 -13.74 11.59 -18.51
C LEU A 243 -13.81 11.09 -17.05
N VAL A 244 -12.68 10.71 -16.46
CA VAL A 244 -12.61 10.30 -15.05
C VAL A 244 -12.70 11.51 -14.14
N ALA A 245 -12.08 12.64 -14.48
CA ALA A 245 -12.17 13.88 -13.72
C ALA A 245 -13.61 14.41 -13.65
N SER A 246 -14.30 14.46 -14.79
CA SER A 246 -15.70 14.89 -14.86
C SER A 246 -16.65 13.91 -14.15
N LEU A 247 -16.43 12.58 -14.25
CA LEU A 247 -17.20 11.60 -13.48
C LEU A 247 -16.94 11.66 -11.97
N VAL A 248 -15.69 11.80 -11.53
CA VAL A 248 -15.34 11.92 -10.10
C VAL A 248 -16.00 13.16 -9.51
N VAL A 249 -16.04 14.26 -10.25
CA VAL A 249 -16.72 15.48 -9.85
C VAL A 249 -18.23 15.28 -9.79
N LEU A 250 -18.82 14.64 -10.80
CA LEU A 250 -20.26 14.37 -10.84
C LEU A 250 -20.68 13.42 -9.70
N ILE A 251 -19.91 12.36 -9.46
CA ILE A 251 -20.12 11.38 -8.39
C ILE A 251 -19.95 12.05 -7.03
N ASN A 252 -18.91 12.86 -6.82
CA ASN A 252 -18.70 13.59 -5.56
C ASN A 252 -19.79 14.62 -5.31
N LEU A 253 -20.29 15.31 -6.35
CA LEU A 253 -21.43 16.22 -6.23
C LEU A 253 -22.68 15.44 -5.81
N PHE A 254 -22.91 14.27 -6.41
CA PHE A 254 -24.07 13.43 -6.13
C PHE A 254 -24.02 12.78 -4.73
N THR A 255 -22.88 12.21 -4.33
CA THR A 255 -22.68 11.66 -2.97
C THR A 255 -22.67 12.77 -1.93
N GLY A 256 -22.17 13.95 -2.27
CA GLY A 256 -22.23 15.15 -1.43
C GLY A 256 -23.64 15.61 -1.13
N ILE A 257 -24.47 15.70 -2.18
CA ILE A 257 -25.90 16.01 -2.05
C ILE A 257 -26.61 14.93 -1.21
N LEU A 258 -26.25 13.65 -1.40
CA LEU A 258 -26.81 12.54 -0.63
C LEU A 258 -26.40 12.58 0.86
N VAL A 259 -25.13 12.85 1.19
CA VAL A 259 -24.63 12.89 2.58
C VAL A 259 -25.06 14.16 3.31
N ALA A 260 -25.11 15.30 2.61
CA ALA A 260 -25.64 16.56 3.15
C ALA A 260 -27.13 16.47 3.47
N SER A 261 -27.88 15.55 2.82
CA SER A 261 -29.28 15.28 3.18
C SER A 261 -29.45 14.47 4.48
N VAL A 262 -28.37 13.92 5.06
CA VAL A 262 -28.42 12.99 6.20
C VAL A 262 -27.75 13.52 7.48
N SER A 263 -26.81 14.48 7.42
CA SER A 263 -26.20 15.06 8.64
C SER A 263 -25.73 16.52 8.48
N THR A 264 -25.95 17.34 9.50
CA THR A 264 -25.67 18.80 9.53
C THR A 264 -24.27 19.18 9.97
N GLU A 265 -23.49 18.27 10.59
CA GLU A 265 -22.12 18.57 11.07
C GLU A 265 -21.02 18.17 10.06
N SER A 266 -21.27 17.18 9.20
CA SER A 266 -20.31 16.73 8.17
C SER A 266 -20.26 17.64 6.93
N THR A 267 -21.21 18.56 6.80
CA THR A 267 -21.36 19.44 5.63
C THR A 267 -20.24 20.45 5.50
N TYR A 268 -19.65 20.96 6.58
CA TYR A 268 -18.61 22.01 6.49
C TYR A 268 -17.26 21.50 5.98
N HIS A 269 -16.77 20.37 6.49
CA HIS A 269 -15.54 19.74 5.96
C HIS A 269 -15.72 19.25 4.51
N PHE A 270 -16.93 18.76 4.19
CA PHE A 270 -17.29 18.40 2.83
C PHE A 270 -17.38 19.63 1.90
N LEU A 271 -18.04 20.71 2.29
CA LEU A 271 -18.15 21.95 1.51
C LEU A 271 -16.78 22.61 1.32
N ALA A 272 -15.88 22.57 2.32
CA ALA A 272 -14.53 23.10 2.19
C ALA A 272 -13.68 22.30 1.17
N SER A 273 -13.73 20.97 1.24
CA SER A 273 -13.05 20.11 0.25
C SER A 273 -13.71 20.19 -1.14
N ALA A 274 -15.04 20.27 -1.21
CA ALA A 274 -15.79 20.45 -2.44
C ALA A 274 -15.55 21.83 -3.07
N ALA A 275 -15.42 22.90 -2.28
CA ALA A 275 -15.11 24.24 -2.77
C ALA A 275 -13.69 24.33 -3.36
N VAL A 276 -12.71 23.64 -2.76
CA VAL A 276 -11.35 23.52 -3.34
C VAL A 276 -11.39 22.76 -4.67
N ILE A 277 -12.19 21.69 -4.76
CA ILE A 277 -12.37 20.92 -5.99
C ILE A 277 -13.08 21.78 -7.05
N LEU A 278 -14.24 22.35 -6.73
CA LEU A 278 -15.06 23.22 -7.61
C LEU A 278 -14.29 24.45 -8.07
N GLY A 279 -13.49 25.07 -7.20
CA GLY A 279 -12.63 26.21 -7.53
C GLY A 279 -11.45 25.85 -8.45
N ALA A 280 -10.98 24.61 -8.39
CA ALA A 280 -9.95 24.11 -9.31
C ALA A 280 -10.51 23.66 -10.67
N LEU A 281 -11.82 23.37 -10.78
CA LEU A 281 -12.42 22.87 -12.03
C LEU A 281 -12.23 23.77 -13.26
N PRO A 282 -12.39 25.10 -13.18
CA PRO A 282 -12.18 25.96 -14.34
C PRO A 282 -10.73 25.89 -14.84
N TYR A 283 -9.77 25.84 -13.91
CA TYR A 283 -8.35 25.74 -14.20
C TYR A 283 -7.99 24.37 -14.82
N LEU A 284 -8.52 23.28 -14.26
CA LEU A 284 -8.33 21.92 -14.77
C LEU A 284 -9.00 21.70 -16.12
N PHE A 285 -10.20 22.26 -16.32
CA PHE A 285 -10.90 22.31 -17.59
C PHE A 285 -10.04 23.05 -18.62
N LEU A 286 -9.49 24.22 -18.30
CA LEU A 286 -8.63 24.98 -19.20
C LEU A 286 -7.39 24.19 -19.65
N LEU A 287 -6.69 23.54 -18.71
CA LEU A 287 -5.51 22.71 -19.01
C LEU A 287 -5.85 21.55 -19.96
N SER A 288 -7.00 20.91 -19.74
CA SER A 288 -7.46 19.82 -20.59
C SER A 288 -7.93 20.30 -21.96
N VAL A 289 -8.62 21.44 -22.03
CA VAL A 289 -9.07 22.08 -23.27
C VAL A 289 -7.86 22.44 -24.13
N LEU A 290 -6.73 22.83 -23.55
CA LEU A 290 -5.50 23.07 -24.31
C LEU A 290 -4.95 21.78 -24.94
N ASP A 291 -4.86 20.68 -24.18
CA ASP A 291 -4.45 19.39 -24.73
C ASP A 291 -5.44 18.90 -25.81
N TYR A 292 -6.74 19.10 -25.62
CA TYR A 292 -7.77 18.75 -26.61
C TYR A 292 -7.78 19.69 -27.81
N ALA A 293 -7.53 20.98 -27.66
CA ALA A 293 -7.42 21.92 -28.77
C ALA A 293 -6.27 21.48 -29.69
N PHE A 294 -5.10 21.11 -29.13
CA PHE A 294 -4.01 20.57 -29.94
C PHE A 294 -4.36 19.24 -30.64
N VAL A 295 -5.10 18.36 -29.96
CA VAL A 295 -5.53 17.06 -30.52
C VAL A 295 -6.66 17.21 -31.55
N PHE A 296 -7.53 18.22 -31.43
CA PHE A 296 -8.72 18.38 -32.28
C PHE A 296 -8.54 19.40 -33.42
N LEU A 297 -7.88 20.55 -33.19
CA LEU A 297 -7.69 21.57 -34.25
C LEU A 297 -6.82 21.04 -35.39
N ALA A 298 -5.72 20.35 -35.05
CA ALA A 298 -4.76 19.86 -36.03
C ALA A 298 -5.39 18.89 -37.05
N PRO A 299 -6.13 17.84 -36.64
CA PRO A 299 -6.81 16.96 -37.59
C PRO A 299 -8.07 17.56 -38.21
N LEU A 300 -8.81 18.47 -37.54
CA LEU A 300 -9.92 19.19 -38.17
C LEU A 300 -9.45 19.98 -39.40
N CYS A 301 -8.32 20.70 -39.27
CA CYS A 301 -7.74 21.46 -40.37
C CYS A 301 -7.18 20.59 -41.49
N LEU A 302 -6.55 19.44 -41.17
CA LEU A 302 -5.93 18.54 -42.15
C LEU A 302 -6.92 17.59 -42.84
N PHE A 303 -7.94 17.09 -42.12
CA PHE A 303 -8.74 15.95 -42.55
C PHE A 303 -10.23 16.25 -42.77
N VAL A 304 -10.69 17.46 -42.47
CA VAL A 304 -12.05 17.93 -42.81
C VAL A 304 -12.01 18.94 -43.94
N LEU A 305 -11.15 19.96 -43.84
CA LEU A 305 -11.10 21.01 -44.86
C LEU A 305 -10.61 20.49 -46.22
N ILE A 306 -9.62 19.59 -46.23
CA ILE A 306 -9.06 19.05 -47.47
C ILE A 306 -10.07 18.15 -48.20
N PRO A 307 -10.72 17.14 -47.56
CA PRO A 307 -11.71 16.32 -48.26
C PRO A 307 -12.98 17.07 -48.64
N VAL A 308 -13.45 18.01 -47.81
CA VAL A 308 -14.61 18.85 -48.14
C VAL A 308 -14.30 19.76 -49.33
N SER A 309 -13.09 20.31 -49.41
CA SER A 309 -12.65 21.09 -50.59
C SER A 309 -12.61 20.25 -51.88
N ILE A 310 -12.18 18.98 -51.78
CA ILE A 310 -12.16 18.02 -52.90
C ILE A 310 -13.59 17.66 -53.32
N LEU A 311 -14.50 17.48 -52.36
CA LEU A 311 -15.92 17.14 -52.61
C LEU A 311 -16.67 18.30 -53.28
N ILE A 312 -16.42 19.54 -52.83
CA ILE A 312 -16.98 20.76 -53.46
C ILE A 312 -16.42 20.94 -54.88
N SER A 313 -15.15 20.57 -55.11
CA SER A 313 -14.51 20.66 -56.41
C SER A 313 -14.94 19.58 -57.41
N ALA A 314 -15.53 18.47 -56.97
CA ALA A 314 -15.87 17.31 -57.80
C ALA A 314 -17.32 17.30 -58.33
N GLY A 315 -17.99 18.46 -58.38
CA GLY A 315 -19.42 18.60 -58.69
C GLY A 315 -19.94 17.75 -59.85
N GLY A 316 -20.98 16.95 -59.59
CA GLY A 316 -21.75 16.19 -60.58
C GLY A 316 -23.23 16.07 -60.20
N PRO A 317 -24.16 16.03 -61.16
CA PRO A 317 -25.59 16.26 -60.92
C PRO A 317 -26.38 14.98 -60.51
N HIS A 318 -27.28 15.19 -59.53
CA HIS A 318 -28.52 14.49 -59.20
C HIS A 318 -28.61 12.95 -59.25
N GLN A 319 -28.74 12.32 -58.06
CA GLN A 319 -29.82 11.36 -57.75
C GLN A 319 -29.94 11.09 -56.23
N SER A 320 -31.15 11.19 -55.69
CA SER A 320 -31.57 10.94 -54.29
C SER A 320 -30.81 11.72 -53.19
N ILE A 321 -31.33 12.92 -52.88
CA ILE A 321 -30.69 13.91 -51.99
C ILE A 321 -30.44 13.40 -50.56
N LEU A 322 -31.14 12.36 -50.08
CA LEU A 322 -30.84 11.76 -48.77
C LEU A 322 -29.81 10.61 -48.85
N SER A 323 -29.97 9.64 -49.74
CA SER A 323 -29.11 8.45 -49.78
C SER A 323 -27.72 8.69 -50.40
N GLY A 324 -27.59 9.67 -51.30
CA GLY A 324 -26.29 10.04 -51.91
C GLY A 324 -25.36 10.81 -50.97
N PHE A 325 -25.89 11.43 -49.91
CA PHE A 325 -25.10 12.17 -48.92
C PHE A 325 -24.72 11.34 -47.70
N ILE A 326 -25.58 10.40 -47.28
CA ILE A 326 -25.35 9.63 -46.05
C ILE A 326 -24.04 8.84 -46.14
N ASP A 327 -23.76 8.15 -47.24
CA ASP A 327 -22.56 7.32 -47.38
C ASP A 327 -21.24 8.13 -47.36
N PRO A 328 -21.04 9.18 -48.18
CA PRO A 328 -19.83 10.01 -48.08
C PRO A 328 -19.74 10.75 -46.74
N VAL A 329 -20.85 11.20 -46.15
CA VAL A 329 -20.84 11.84 -44.82
C VAL A 329 -20.44 10.84 -43.73
N VAL A 330 -20.96 9.61 -43.76
CA VAL A 330 -20.59 8.55 -42.81
C VAL A 330 -19.12 8.17 -42.98
N ARG A 331 -18.61 8.07 -44.21
CA ARG A 331 -17.18 7.80 -44.46
C ARG A 331 -16.28 8.92 -43.96
N VAL A 332 -16.63 10.19 -44.22
CA VAL A 332 -15.91 11.35 -43.70
C VAL A 332 -15.95 11.35 -42.17
N PHE A 333 -17.12 11.08 -41.57
CA PHE A 333 -17.27 11.01 -40.13
C PHE A 333 -16.44 9.90 -39.49
N ALA A 334 -16.47 8.68 -40.07
CA ALA A 334 -15.67 7.55 -39.61
C ALA A 334 -14.17 7.85 -39.73
N PHE A 335 -13.75 8.47 -40.84
CA PHE A 335 -12.36 8.87 -41.07
C PHE A 335 -11.90 9.93 -40.05
N VAL A 336 -12.72 10.95 -39.77
CA VAL A 336 -12.46 11.95 -38.74
C VAL A 336 -12.32 11.29 -37.37
N LEU A 337 -13.20 10.36 -37.02
CA LEU A 337 -13.17 9.64 -35.75
C LEU A 337 -11.89 8.81 -35.59
N VAL A 338 -11.49 8.07 -36.63
CA VAL A 338 -10.23 7.29 -36.62
C VAL A 338 -9.02 8.22 -36.55
N SER A 339 -9.03 9.32 -37.31
CA SER A 339 -7.96 10.33 -37.29
C SER A 339 -7.81 10.99 -35.92
N MET A 340 -8.90 11.26 -35.21
CA MET A 340 -8.90 11.78 -33.84
C MET A 340 -8.27 10.80 -32.85
N ILE A 341 -8.63 9.51 -32.93
CA ILE A 341 -8.05 8.47 -32.07
C ILE A 341 -6.54 8.37 -32.32
N PHE A 342 -6.14 8.32 -33.58
CA PHE A 342 -4.73 8.23 -33.97
C PHE A 342 -3.92 9.45 -33.54
N SER A 343 -4.43 10.65 -33.78
CA SER A 343 -3.76 11.91 -33.41
C SER A 343 -3.62 12.07 -31.90
N SER A 344 -4.65 11.67 -31.13
CA SER A 344 -4.63 11.67 -29.66
C SER A 344 -3.57 10.72 -29.09
N TRP A 345 -3.49 9.51 -29.64
CA TRP A 345 -2.45 8.55 -29.29
C TRP A 345 -1.05 9.11 -29.59
N LEU A 346 -0.84 9.57 -30.82
CA LEU A 346 0.46 10.04 -31.29
C LEU A 346 0.95 11.25 -30.47
N TYR A 347 0.08 12.23 -30.24
CA TYR A 347 0.39 13.41 -29.41
C TYR A 347 0.88 13.01 -28.01
N ARG A 348 0.14 12.13 -27.32
CA ARG A 348 0.45 11.73 -25.95
C ARG A 348 1.70 10.85 -25.89
N ALA A 349 1.83 9.88 -26.80
CA ALA A 349 2.98 9.00 -26.84
C ALA A 349 4.27 9.79 -27.12
N LEU A 350 4.25 10.73 -28.07
CA LEU A 350 5.42 11.57 -28.38
C LEU A 350 5.75 12.53 -27.24
N MET A 351 4.76 13.22 -26.66
CA MET A 351 5.01 14.22 -25.62
C MET A 351 5.45 13.59 -24.29
N GLU A 352 4.77 12.53 -23.83
CA GLU A 352 5.11 11.84 -22.57
C GLU A 352 6.46 11.10 -22.69
N SER A 353 6.82 10.64 -23.89
CA SER A 353 8.14 10.06 -24.15
C SER A 353 9.19 11.06 -24.61
N SER A 354 8.90 12.38 -24.67
CA SER A 354 9.86 13.42 -25.06
C SER A 354 10.77 13.84 -23.89
N GLY A 355 11.79 14.66 -24.16
CA GLY A 355 12.62 15.27 -23.09
C GLY A 355 11.82 16.18 -22.14
N ARG A 356 10.59 16.57 -22.52
CA ARG A 356 9.68 17.34 -21.66
C ARG A 356 8.92 16.44 -20.67
N GLN A 357 8.81 15.14 -20.96
CA GLN A 357 8.14 14.13 -20.12
C GLN A 357 6.69 14.45 -19.73
N ALA A 358 6.02 15.32 -20.48
CA ALA A 358 4.72 15.86 -20.12
C ALA A 358 3.98 16.29 -21.39
N THR A 359 2.65 16.16 -21.43
CA THR A 359 1.81 16.90 -22.39
C THR A 359 1.84 18.39 -22.07
N ILE A 360 1.35 19.24 -22.97
CA ILE A 360 1.32 20.69 -22.75
C ILE A 360 0.50 21.03 -21.50
N GLY A 361 -0.68 20.41 -21.32
CA GLY A 361 -1.50 20.59 -20.12
C GLY A 361 -0.78 20.18 -18.83
N LYS A 362 -0.04 19.06 -18.87
CA LYS A 362 0.78 18.60 -17.72
C LYS A 362 1.96 19.50 -17.44
N LEU A 363 2.59 20.02 -18.50
CA LEU A 363 3.72 20.94 -18.39
C LEU A 363 3.31 22.24 -17.71
N LEU A 364 2.14 22.78 -18.07
CA LEU A 364 1.57 23.98 -17.45
C LEU A 364 1.21 23.78 -15.97
N ALA A 365 0.91 22.54 -15.58
CA ALA A 365 0.72 22.15 -14.18
C ALA A 365 2.03 21.80 -13.46
N ASN A 366 3.20 22.01 -14.08
CA ASN A 366 4.52 21.60 -13.59
C ASN A 366 4.63 20.10 -13.26
N LEU A 367 3.91 19.27 -14.01
CA LEU A 367 3.90 17.82 -13.87
C LEU A 367 4.79 17.16 -14.90
N GLN A 368 5.45 16.08 -14.49
CA GLN A 368 6.20 15.20 -15.35
C GLN A 368 5.75 13.75 -15.14
N VAL A 369 5.80 12.99 -16.23
CA VAL A 369 5.56 11.57 -16.29
C VAL A 369 6.91 10.85 -16.32
N THR A 370 7.09 9.96 -15.36
CA THR A 370 8.33 9.20 -15.19
C THR A 370 8.02 7.72 -15.06
N SER A 371 8.99 6.88 -15.40
CA SER A 371 8.95 5.47 -14.94
C SER A 371 9.09 5.42 -13.42
N VAL A 372 8.73 4.30 -12.79
CA VAL A 372 8.95 4.05 -11.34
C VAL A 372 10.38 4.37 -10.88
N LYS A 373 11.37 4.25 -11.77
CA LYS A 373 12.78 4.59 -11.50
C LYS A 373 13.11 6.08 -11.65
N GLY A 374 12.11 6.97 -11.80
CA GLY A 374 12.26 8.41 -12.01
C GLY A 374 12.75 8.82 -13.41
N GLY A 375 13.06 7.87 -14.30
CA GLY A 375 13.55 8.12 -15.65
C GLY A 375 12.46 8.42 -16.69
N ARG A 376 12.87 8.89 -17.87
CA ARG A 376 12.01 9.16 -19.04
C ARG A 376 11.35 7.89 -19.57
N LEU A 377 10.09 8.01 -20.01
CA LEU A 377 9.39 6.89 -20.65
C LEU A 377 9.91 6.62 -22.06
N SER A 378 10.03 5.34 -22.40
CA SER A 378 10.14 4.92 -23.80
C SER A 378 8.82 5.16 -24.53
N PHE A 379 8.89 5.45 -25.84
CA PHE A 379 7.71 5.60 -26.70
C PHE A 379 6.71 4.43 -26.59
N TRP A 380 7.22 3.20 -26.53
CA TRP A 380 6.38 1.99 -26.39
C TRP A 380 5.65 1.90 -25.05
N ARG A 381 6.29 2.31 -23.94
CA ARG A 381 5.62 2.40 -22.63
C ARG A 381 4.55 3.48 -22.62
N ALA A 382 4.83 4.67 -23.16
CA ALA A 382 3.85 5.74 -23.29
C ALA A 382 2.66 5.33 -24.18
N THR A 383 2.91 4.55 -25.24
CA THR A 383 1.88 3.97 -26.12
C THR A 383 0.99 2.98 -25.37
N LYS A 384 1.58 2.03 -24.64
CA LYS A 384 0.81 1.09 -23.79
C LYS A 384 -0.06 1.86 -22.80
N ARG A 385 0.51 2.84 -22.10
CA ARG A 385 -0.21 3.70 -21.16
C ARG A 385 -1.41 4.39 -21.82
N HIS A 386 -1.28 4.90 -23.05
CA HIS A 386 -2.39 5.50 -23.78
C HIS A 386 -3.55 4.54 -24.02
N PHE A 387 -3.29 3.35 -24.56
CA PHE A 387 -4.35 2.38 -24.87
C PHE A 387 -4.95 1.74 -23.61
N PHE A 388 -4.15 1.46 -22.58
CA PHE A 388 -4.67 0.98 -21.30
C PHE A 388 -5.57 2.00 -20.61
N ARG A 389 -5.37 3.31 -20.80
CA ARG A 389 -6.31 4.34 -20.32
C ARG A 389 -7.69 4.23 -20.97
N ILE A 390 -7.74 3.94 -22.28
CA ILE A 390 -9.00 3.77 -23.00
C ILE A 390 -9.77 2.57 -22.44
N VAL A 391 -9.07 1.43 -22.27
CA VAL A 391 -9.66 0.21 -21.69
C VAL A 391 -10.10 0.43 -20.24
N ALA A 392 -9.28 1.12 -19.44
CA ALA A 392 -9.58 1.47 -18.05
C ALA A 392 -10.81 2.39 -17.90
N GLY A 393 -11.11 3.22 -18.91
CA GLY A 393 -12.28 4.10 -18.94
C GLY A 393 -13.58 3.40 -19.36
N PHE A 394 -13.50 2.17 -19.88
CA PHE A 394 -14.69 1.46 -20.36
C PHE A 394 -15.68 1.09 -19.23
N PRO A 395 -15.23 0.52 -18.08
CA PRO A 395 -16.14 0.24 -16.96
C PRO A 395 -16.84 1.50 -16.44
N THR A 396 -16.17 2.65 -16.42
CA THR A 396 -16.79 3.93 -16.01
C THR A 396 -17.87 4.39 -16.98
N LEU A 397 -17.67 4.21 -18.29
CA LEU A 397 -18.68 4.53 -19.30
C LEU A 397 -19.89 3.62 -19.19
N VAL A 398 -19.68 2.32 -18.94
CA VAL A 398 -20.74 1.34 -18.71
C VAL A 398 -21.53 1.69 -17.45
N ALA A 399 -20.85 2.03 -16.34
CA ALA A 399 -21.51 2.46 -15.11
C ALA A 399 -22.36 3.73 -15.32
N LEU A 400 -21.86 4.72 -16.07
CA LEU A 400 -22.63 5.92 -16.42
C LEU A 400 -23.84 5.60 -17.29
N ALA A 401 -23.68 4.74 -18.29
CA ALA A 401 -24.79 4.32 -19.15
C ALA A 401 -25.90 3.63 -18.33
N VAL A 402 -25.52 2.77 -17.38
CA VAL A 402 -26.46 2.12 -16.45
C VAL A 402 -27.14 3.16 -15.54
N LEU A 403 -26.39 4.14 -15.03
CA LEU A 403 -26.92 5.22 -14.18
C LEU A 403 -27.93 6.08 -14.95
N VAL A 404 -27.58 6.56 -16.14
CA VAL A 404 -28.45 7.39 -17.00
C VAL A 404 -29.70 6.61 -17.40
N PHE A 405 -29.54 5.33 -17.76
CA PHE A 405 -30.67 4.46 -18.06
C PHE A 405 -31.59 4.26 -16.84
N SER A 406 -31.01 4.20 -15.63
CA SER A 406 -31.76 4.03 -14.39
C SER A 406 -32.54 5.28 -13.93
N LEU A 407 -32.20 6.47 -14.44
CA LEU A 407 -32.91 7.73 -14.17
C LEU A 407 -34.19 7.87 -15.02
N GLY A 408 -34.29 7.15 -16.14
CA GLY A 408 -35.45 7.19 -17.04
C GLY A 408 -36.58 6.20 -16.72
N PHE A 409 -36.39 5.31 -15.74
CA PHE A 409 -37.35 4.25 -15.38
C PHE A 409 -37.66 4.24 -13.87
N GLU A 410 -38.88 3.86 -13.49
CA GLU A 410 -39.29 3.59 -12.10
C GLU A 410 -38.66 2.27 -11.59
N LEU A 411 -37.33 2.22 -11.51
CA LEU A 411 -36.63 1.08 -10.93
C LEU A 411 -36.67 1.11 -9.40
N PRO A 412 -36.81 -0.06 -8.74
CA PRO A 412 -36.72 -0.18 -7.28
C PRO A 412 -35.42 0.40 -6.73
N LEU A 413 -35.50 1.05 -5.56
CA LEU A 413 -34.38 1.71 -4.88
C LEU A 413 -33.13 0.82 -4.77
N PHE A 414 -33.31 -0.48 -4.57
CA PHE A 414 -32.24 -1.47 -4.50
C PHE A 414 -31.36 -1.53 -5.77
N ILE A 415 -31.96 -1.47 -6.97
CA ILE A 415 -31.21 -1.52 -8.24
C ILE A 415 -30.42 -0.22 -8.45
N LYS A 416 -30.99 0.92 -8.05
CA LYS A 416 -30.31 2.22 -8.04
C LYS A 416 -29.13 2.22 -7.04
N CYS A 417 -29.30 1.61 -5.87
CA CYS A 417 -28.23 1.42 -4.90
C CYS A 417 -27.14 0.45 -5.39
N LEU A 418 -27.49 -0.62 -6.11
CA LEU A 418 -26.53 -1.58 -6.67
C LEU A 418 -25.68 -0.97 -7.80
N ALA A 419 -26.29 -0.14 -8.66
CA ALA A 419 -25.59 0.66 -9.67
C ALA A 419 -24.72 1.77 -9.03
N GLY A 420 -25.17 2.34 -7.91
CA GLY A 420 -24.36 3.21 -7.07
C GLY A 420 -23.18 2.47 -6.41
N ALA A 421 -23.38 1.22 -5.99
CA ALA A 421 -22.36 0.38 -5.37
C ALA A 421 -21.25 -0.04 -6.35
N SER A 422 -21.59 -0.36 -7.60
CA SER A 422 -20.57 -0.62 -8.64
C SER A 422 -19.77 0.65 -8.98
N SER A 423 -20.43 1.81 -8.97
CA SER A 423 -19.77 3.12 -9.08
C SER A 423 -18.90 3.44 -7.85
N LEU A 424 -19.30 3.00 -6.65
CA LEU A 424 -18.52 3.07 -5.42
C LEU A 424 -17.32 2.12 -5.42
N VAL A 425 -17.37 0.97 -6.10
CA VAL A 425 -16.21 0.09 -6.29
C VAL A 425 -15.17 0.74 -7.22
N VAL A 426 -15.63 1.39 -8.30
CA VAL A 426 -14.74 2.17 -9.17
C VAL A 426 -14.19 3.40 -8.44
N LEU A 427 -15.02 4.07 -7.64
CA LEU A 427 -14.60 5.12 -6.73
C LEU A 427 -13.60 4.60 -5.69
N TYR A 428 -13.80 3.41 -5.12
CA TYR A 428 -12.91 2.78 -4.14
C TYR A 428 -11.57 2.37 -4.76
N LEU A 429 -11.55 1.91 -6.02
CA LEU A 429 -10.33 1.68 -6.76
C LEU A 429 -9.59 3.00 -7.09
N SER A 430 -10.35 4.08 -7.32
CA SER A 430 -9.83 5.42 -7.60
C SER A 430 -9.37 6.16 -6.33
N ILE A 431 -10.03 5.96 -5.19
CA ILE A 431 -9.70 6.47 -3.84
C ILE A 431 -8.63 5.59 -3.19
N GLY A 432 -8.54 4.31 -3.51
CA GLY A 432 -7.41 3.46 -3.12
C GLY A 432 -6.08 4.00 -3.64
N ALA A 433 -6.11 4.77 -4.75
CA ALA A 433 -4.97 5.55 -5.25
C ALA A 433 -4.68 6.81 -4.42
N TRP A 434 -5.63 7.28 -3.61
CA TRP A 434 -5.49 8.44 -2.72
C TRP A 434 -4.98 8.06 -1.33
N THR A 435 -5.30 6.86 -0.85
CA THR A 435 -5.10 6.48 0.56
C THR A 435 -3.97 5.47 0.80
N ARG A 436 -3.47 4.76 -0.23
CA ARG A 436 -2.35 3.82 -0.08
C ARG A 436 -1.09 4.32 -0.80
N PRO A 437 0.02 4.59 -0.09
CA PRO A 437 1.31 4.80 -0.74
C PRO A 437 1.70 3.52 -1.50
N GLY A 438 2.20 3.68 -2.74
CA GLY A 438 2.72 2.57 -3.55
C GLY A 438 1.75 1.87 -4.51
N ILE A 439 0.46 2.19 -4.52
CA ILE A 439 -0.48 1.65 -5.52
C ILE A 439 -1.02 2.78 -6.41
N HIS A 440 -0.33 2.99 -7.54
CA HIS A 440 -0.65 3.95 -8.59
C HIS A 440 -1.97 3.62 -9.32
N ASN A 441 -3.12 3.74 -8.66
CA ASN A 441 -4.40 3.32 -9.25
C ASN A 441 -5.15 4.44 -9.97
N SER A 442 -4.62 4.87 -11.12
CA SER A 442 -5.51 4.75 -12.28
C SER A 442 -5.29 3.32 -12.79
N LEU A 443 -6.35 2.59 -13.15
CA LEU A 443 -6.23 1.22 -13.65
C LEU A 443 -5.19 1.09 -14.79
N SER A 444 -4.94 2.18 -15.52
CA SER A 444 -3.90 2.29 -16.54
C SER A 444 -2.46 2.48 -16.04
N ALA A 445 -2.25 3.16 -14.91
CA ALA A 445 -0.92 3.39 -14.32
C ALA A 445 -0.43 2.16 -13.54
N SER A 446 -1.33 1.42 -12.91
CA SER A 446 -1.02 0.16 -12.23
C SER A 446 -0.62 -0.97 -13.18
N ILE A 447 -1.13 -0.96 -14.42
CA ILE A 447 -0.73 -1.93 -15.46
C ILE A 447 0.64 -1.60 -16.09
N VAL A 448 1.07 -0.33 -16.08
CA VAL A 448 2.30 0.11 -16.79
C VAL A 448 3.46 0.49 -15.86
N SER A 449 3.27 0.53 -14.53
CA SER A 449 4.30 0.83 -13.52
C SER A 449 4.99 2.18 -13.75
N ASP A 450 4.24 3.28 -13.64
CA ASP A 450 4.71 4.65 -13.86
C ASP A 450 4.40 5.59 -12.68
N SER A 451 5.23 6.63 -12.49
CA SER A 451 5.15 7.63 -11.40
C SER A 451 5.08 9.07 -11.92
N PHE A 452 4.55 9.98 -11.11
CA PHE A 452 4.53 11.43 -11.38
C PHE A 452 5.58 12.16 -10.55
N ARG A 453 6.22 13.17 -11.16
CA ARG A 453 7.16 14.06 -10.47
C ARG A 453 6.81 15.52 -10.73
N PHE A 454 7.06 16.40 -9.77
CA PHE A 454 7.00 17.84 -9.98
C PHE A 454 8.29 18.35 -10.62
N LYS A 455 8.18 19.27 -11.57
CA LYS A 455 9.33 19.98 -12.11
C LYS A 455 9.70 21.08 -11.12
N HIS A 456 10.88 20.98 -10.50
CA HIS A 456 11.47 22.09 -9.75
C HIS A 456 11.87 23.23 -10.68
#